data_AF-A0A254N1V7-F1
#
_entry.id   AF-A0A254N1V7-F1
#
_cell.length_a   1.000
_cell.length_b   1.000
_cell.length_c   1.000
_cell.angle_alpha   90.00
_cell.angle_beta   90.00
_cell.angle_gamma   90.00
#
_symmetry.space_group_name_H-M   'P 1'
#
loop_
_entity.id
_entity.type
_entity.pdbx_description
1 polymer ?
#
loop_
_entity_poly.entity_id
_entity_poly.type
_entity_poly.pdbx_seq_one_letter_code
_entity_poly.pdbx_strand_id
1 'polypeptide(L)'
;MIEPARPTAYSYVRFSNKKQQHGDSLRRQVEMAERYAKVNKLHLSAQNFRDLGVSAFKQRNLKQGALAAFIGAVRAGTIEKGS
;
A
#
# COMPACT_ATOMS: atom_id res chain seq x y z
N MET A 1 12.28 -23.33 18.00
CA MET A 1 11.30 -23.28 16.89
C MET A 1 11.56 -21.98 16.13
N ILE A 2 11.93 -22.06 14.86
CA ILE A 2 12.07 -20.87 14.01
C ILE A 2 10.69 -20.65 13.36
N GLU A 3 10.02 -19.55 13.67
CA GLU A 3 8.79 -19.15 12.97
C GLU A 3 9.14 -19.01 11.47
N PRO A 4 8.37 -19.61 10.54
CA PRO A 4 8.60 -19.39 9.12
C PRO A 4 8.51 -17.90 8.82
N ALA A 5 9.43 -17.39 7.99
CA ALA A 5 9.45 -15.99 7.61
C ALA A 5 8.08 -15.57 7.07
N ARG A 6 7.47 -14.55 7.69
CA ARG A 6 6.15 -14.06 7.29
C ARG A 6 6.26 -13.33 5.96
N PRO A 7 5.41 -13.63 4.97
CA PRO A 7 5.34 -12.86 3.73
C PRO A 7 5.18 -11.36 4.00
N THR A 8 5.90 -10.52 3.26
CA THR A 8 5.87 -9.07 3.44
C THR A 8 4.70 -8.47 2.67
N ALA A 9 3.71 -7.90 3.36
CA ALA A 9 2.62 -7.17 2.72
C ALA A 9 3.00 -5.70 2.51
N TYR A 10 2.75 -5.17 1.31
CA TYR A 10 2.92 -3.75 0.99
C TYR A 10 1.55 -3.07 0.90
N SER A 11 1.41 -1.90 1.52
CA SER A 11 0.14 -1.15 1.49
C SER A 11 0.16 -0.05 0.43
N TYR A 12 -0.94 0.06 -0.32
CA TYR A 12 -1.20 1.17 -1.22
C TYR A 12 -2.52 1.85 -0.86
N VAL A 13 -2.48 3.15 -0.61
CA VAL A 13 -3.63 3.97 -0.17
C VAL A 13 -3.88 5.10 -1.16
N ARG A 14 -5.14 5.33 -1.53
CA ARG A 14 -5.53 6.40 -2.46
C ARG A 14 -6.84 7.07 -2.08
N PHE A 15 -6.92 8.39 -2.28
CA PHE A 15 -8.19 9.11 -2.33
C PHE A 15 -8.16 10.25 -3.36
N SER A 16 -9.31 10.64 -3.88
CA SER A 16 -9.43 11.61 -4.99
C SER A 16 -9.45 13.07 -4.54
N ASN A 17 -9.84 13.36 -3.29
CA ASN A 17 -9.94 14.73 -2.79
C ASN A 17 -9.04 14.94 -1.56
N LYS A 18 -8.21 15.99 -1.59
CA LYS A 18 -7.32 16.38 -0.47
C LYS A 18 -8.07 16.63 0.85
N LYS A 19 -9.35 17.03 0.82
CA LYS A 19 -10.18 17.16 2.03
C LYS A 19 -10.30 15.84 2.80
N GLN A 20 -10.21 14.70 2.13
CA GLN A 20 -10.24 13.36 2.75
C GLN A 20 -8.96 13.04 3.53
N GLN A 21 -7.87 13.77 3.32
CA GLN A 21 -6.63 13.63 4.09
C GLN A 21 -6.82 14.01 5.56
N HIS A 22 -7.72 14.97 5.82
CA HIS A 22 -7.98 15.49 7.17
C HIS A 22 -9.11 14.72 7.86
N GLY A 23 -9.72 13.77 7.16
CA GLY A 23 -10.75 12.89 7.70
C GLY A 23 -10.16 11.59 8.25
N ASP A 24 -11.03 10.84 8.92
CA ASP A 24 -10.72 9.54 9.50
C ASP A 24 -10.45 8.42 8.46
N SER A 25 -10.60 8.73 7.17
CA SER A 25 -10.45 7.78 6.07
C SER A 25 -9.04 7.22 5.94
N LEU A 26 -7.99 8.01 6.21
CA LEU A 26 -6.61 7.51 6.14
C LEU A 26 -6.32 6.57 7.33
N ARG A 27 -6.69 6.99 8.55
CA ARG A 27 -6.51 6.19 9.76
C ARG A 27 -7.21 4.84 9.63
N ARG A 28 -8.49 4.83 9.24
CA ARG A 28 -9.24 3.57 9.04
C ARG A 28 -8.61 2.63 8.02
N GLN A 29 -8.08 3.16 6.92
CA GLN A 29 -7.41 2.33 5.91
C GLN A 29 -6.11 1.70 6.45
N VAL A 30 -5.33 2.45 7.23
CA VAL A 30 -4.11 1.93 7.87
C VAL A 30 -4.47 0.87 8.91
N GLU A 31 -5.45 1.13 9.78
CA GLU A 31 -5.90 0.16 10.79
C GLU A 31 -6.45 -1.14 10.17
N MET A 32 -7.17 -1.02 9.05
CA MET A 32 -7.63 -2.19 8.30
C MET A 32 -6.46 -2.99 7.71
N ALA A 33 -5.44 -2.32 7.17
CA ALA A 33 -4.25 -2.99 6.64
C ALA A 33 -3.46 -3.71 7.75
N GLU A 34 -3.26 -3.06 8.90
CA GLU A 34 -2.60 -3.65 10.07
C GLU A 34 -3.36 -4.87 10.60
N ARG A 35 -4.70 -4.75 10.72
CA ARG A 35 -5.55 -5.87 11.14
C ARG A 35 -5.48 -7.02 10.16
N TYR A 36 -5.54 -6.75 8.85
CA TYR A 36 -5.46 -7.77 7.82
C TYR A 36 -4.10 -8.50 7.88
N ALA A 37 -3.00 -7.76 8.01
CA ALA A 37 -1.67 -8.35 8.13
C ALA A 37 -1.57 -9.24 9.39
N LYS A 38 -2.09 -8.76 10.52
CA LYS A 38 -2.10 -9.54 11.77
C LYS A 38 -2.89 -10.84 11.64
N VAL A 39 -4.10 -10.79 11.07
CA VAL A 39 -4.97 -11.97 10.89
C VAL A 39 -4.34 -13.00 9.95
N ASN A 40 -3.68 -12.54 8.88
CA ASN A 40 -3.10 -13.40 7.85
C ASN A 40 -1.62 -13.76 8.10
N LYS A 41 -1.07 -13.41 9.27
CA LYS A 41 0.34 -13.64 9.62
C LYS A 41 1.32 -13.04 8.59
N LEU A 42 1.01 -11.85 8.08
CA LEU A 42 1.87 -11.09 7.17
C LEU A 42 2.70 -10.08 7.94
N HIS A 43 3.88 -9.74 7.42
CA HIS A 43 4.67 -8.61 7.88
C HIS A 43 4.26 -7.37 7.08
N LEU A 44 3.54 -6.42 7.70
CA LEU A 44 3.20 -5.17 7.02
C LEU A 44 4.44 -4.29 6.89
N SER A 45 4.87 -4.02 5.65
CA SER A 45 6.03 -3.20 5.34
C SER A 45 5.83 -1.75 5.82
N ALA A 46 6.91 -1.14 6.31
CA ALA A 46 6.95 0.30 6.58
C ALA A 46 6.92 1.14 5.29
N GLN A 47 7.26 0.55 4.14
CA GLN A 47 7.11 1.18 2.84
C GLN A 47 5.62 1.26 2.48
N ASN A 48 5.10 2.48 2.44
CA ASN A 48 3.70 2.75 2.14
C ASN A 48 3.59 3.57 0.86
N PHE A 49 2.79 3.09 -0.09
CA PHE A 49 2.54 3.79 -1.35
C PHE A 49 1.27 4.61 -1.22
N ARG A 50 1.32 5.93 -1.50
CA ARG A 50 0.20 6.83 -1.24
C ARG A 50 -0.04 7.81 -2.37
N ASP A 51 -1.24 7.78 -2.93
CA ASP A 51 -1.72 8.75 -3.92
C ASP A 51 -2.84 9.61 -3.31
N LEU A 52 -2.45 10.70 -2.64
CA LEU A 52 -3.34 11.57 -1.88
C LEU A 52 -3.87 12.73 -2.75
N GLY A 53 -5.18 12.75 -3.01
CA GLY A 53 -5.80 13.77 -3.85
C GLY A 53 -5.64 13.51 -5.35
N VAL A 54 -5.36 12.27 -5.74
CA VAL A 54 -5.19 11.86 -7.15
C VAL A 54 -6.47 11.19 -7.64
N SER A 55 -7.13 11.81 -8.62
CA SER A 55 -8.28 11.23 -9.30
C SER A 55 -7.86 10.04 -10.18
N ALA A 56 -8.52 8.90 -9.99
CA ALA A 56 -8.35 7.71 -10.83
C ALA A 56 -9.02 7.82 -12.21
N PHE A 57 -9.83 8.87 -12.45
CA PHE A 57 -10.61 9.01 -13.68
C PHE A 57 -9.78 8.96 -14.97
N LYS A 58 -8.52 9.43 -14.92
CA LYS A 58 -7.60 9.41 -16.06
C LYS A 58 -6.47 8.37 -15.92
N GLN A 59 -6.61 7.40 -15.01
CA GLN A 59 -5.58 6.40 -14.71
C GLN A 59 -4.21 7.00 -14.35
N ARG A 60 -4.17 8.26 -13.87
CA ARG A 60 -2.90 8.97 -13.62
C ARG A 60 -2.03 8.28 -12.58
N ASN A 61 -2.65 7.66 -11.58
CA ASN A 61 -1.96 6.87 -10.56
C ASN A 61 -1.20 5.67 -11.15
N LEU A 62 -1.73 5.03 -12.20
CA LEU A 62 -1.05 3.92 -12.89
C LEU A 62 0.15 4.35 -13.74
N LYS A 63 0.20 5.63 -14.15
CA LYS A 63 1.25 6.15 -15.03
C LYS A 63 2.31 6.96 -14.28
N GLN A 64 1.92 7.71 -13.23
CA GLN A 64 2.76 8.74 -12.62
C GLN A 64 2.53 8.89 -11.10
N GLY A 65 1.90 7.91 -10.44
CA GLY A 65 1.63 7.93 -9.00
C GLY A 65 2.44 6.92 -8.20
N ALA A 66 2.20 6.86 -6.90
CA ALA A 66 2.77 5.85 -6.02
C ALA A 66 2.44 4.42 -6.46
N LEU A 67 1.30 4.21 -7.13
CA LEU A 67 0.98 2.91 -7.74
C LEU A 67 1.93 2.56 -8.90
N ALA A 68 2.27 3.52 -9.76
CA ALA A 68 3.24 3.30 -10.83
C ALA A 68 4.62 2.95 -10.26
N ALA A 69 5.05 3.66 -9.20
CA ALA A 69 6.28 3.36 -8.49
C ALA A 69 6.28 1.97 -7.86
N PHE A 70 5.17 1.57 -7.23
CA PHE A 70 4.99 0.22 -6.69
C PHE A 70 5.14 -0.85 -7.77
N ILE A 71 4.42 -0.71 -8.89
CA ILE A 71 4.51 -1.65 -10.02
C ILE A 71 5.95 -1.69 -10.58
N GLY A 72 6.63 -0.54 -10.65
CA GLY A 72 8.03 -0.46 -11.03
C GLY A 72 8.95 -1.24 -10.10
N ALA A 73 8.77 -1.10 -8.78
CA ALA A 73 9.53 -1.81 -7.76
C ALA A 73 9.32 -3.33 -7.80
N VAL A 74 8.09 -3.78 -8.08
CA VAL A 74 7.79 -5.20 -8.33
C VAL A 74 8.54 -5.71 -9.57
N ARG A 75 8.47 -4.96 -10.68
CA ARG A 75 9.14 -5.35 -11.94
C ARG A 75 10.66 -5.35 -11.83
N ALA A 76 11.22 -4.42 -11.06
CA ALA A 76 12.65 -4.32 -10.81
C ALA A 76 13.17 -5.38 -9.82
N GLY A 77 12.28 -6.13 -9.15
CA GLY A 77 12.65 -7.11 -8.14
C GLY A 77 13.10 -6.51 -6.80
N THR A 78 12.90 -5.20 -6.60
CA THR A 78 13.10 -4.54 -5.30
C THR A 78 12.08 -5.02 -4.28
N ILE A 79 10.88 -5.39 -4.74
CA ILE A 79 9.88 -6.11 -3.94
C ILE A 79 10.06 -7.60 -4.18
N GLU A 80 10.36 -8.32 -3.11
CA GLU A 80 10.65 -9.75 -3.15
C GLU A 80 9.44 -10.58 -3.59
N LYS A 81 9.68 -11.64 -4.35
CA LYS A 81 8.64 -12.59 -4.74
C LYS A 81 8.07 -13.30 -3.51
N GLY A 82 6.76 -13.51 -3.49
CA GLY A 82 6.07 -14.06 -2.33
C GLY A 82 5.70 -13.02 -1.27
N SER A 83 5.86 -11.73 -1.61
CA SER A 83 5.28 -10.57 -0.92
C SER A 83 3.89 -10.22 -1.49
#